data_AF-A0A1H8K4M0-F1
#
_entry.id   AF-A0A1H8K4M0-F1
#
_cell.length_a   1.000
_cell.length_b   1.000
_cell.length_c   1.000
_cell.angle_alpha   90.00
_cell.angle_beta   90.00
_cell.angle_gamma   90.00
#
_symmetry.space_group_name_H-M   'P 1'
#
loop_
_entity.id
_entity.type
_entity.pdbx_description
1 polymer ?
#
loop_
_entity_poly.entity_id
_entity_poly.type
_entity_poly.pdbx_seq_one_letter_code
_entity_poly.pdbx_strand_id
1 'polypeptide(L)' 'MSAELAEAATAYLEAPRRLQSAIVRAAQQGETAIEIAKAINFAYSPDYVARVIREALGPRPRGRRKSTD' A
#
# COMPACT_ATOMS: atom_id res chain seq x y z
N MET A 1 -30.12 14.70 9.48
CA MET A 1 -28.80 14.05 9.55
C MET A 1 -27.77 15.13 9.24
N SER A 2 -26.82 15.44 10.14
CA SER A 2 -25.91 16.57 9.93
C SER A 2 -24.97 16.29 8.75
N ALA A 3 -24.75 17.29 7.90
CA ALA A 3 -23.88 17.17 6.73
C ALA A 3 -22.46 16.72 7.13
N GLU A 4 -21.96 17.24 8.25
CA GLU A 4 -20.64 16.88 8.82
C GLU A 4 -20.52 15.38 9.13
N LEU A 5 -21.59 14.73 9.64
CA LEU A 5 -21.55 13.29 9.92
C LEU A 5 -21.56 12.46 8.63
N ALA A 6 -22.30 12.90 7.61
CA ALA A 6 -22.33 12.23 6.31
C ALA A 6 -20.97 12.33 5.59
N GLU A 7 -20.31 13.48 5.69
CA GLU A 7 -18.98 13.70 5.13
C GLU A 7 -17.91 12.86 5.86
N ALA A 8 -17.93 12.87 7.19
CA ALA A 8 -17.02 12.05 8.00
C ALA A 8 -17.19 10.55 7.70
N ALA A 9 -18.43 10.07 7.57
CA ALA A 9 -18.71 8.68 7.20
C ALA A 9 -18.14 8.35 5.81
N THR A 10 -18.31 9.24 4.83
CA THR A 10 -17.79 9.06 3.47
C THR A 10 -16.26 9.00 3.47
N ALA A 11 -15.60 9.94 4.16
CA ALA A 11 -14.15 9.96 4.26
C ALA A 11 -13.60 8.68 4.91
N TYR A 12 -14.26 8.19 5.96
CA TYR A 12 -13.90 6.93 6.62
C TYR A 12 -14.01 5.72 5.68
N LEU A 13 -15.10 5.63 4.91
CA LEU A 13 -15.32 4.53 3.96
C LEU A 13 -14.32 4.55 2.79
N GLU A 14 -13.90 5.73 2.35
CA GLU A 14 -12.96 5.87 1.24
C GLU A 14 -11.48 5.76 1.64
N ALA A 15 -11.14 6.07 2.90
CA ALA A 15 -9.77 6.09 3.39
C ALA A 15 -8.98 4.80 3.09
N PRO A 16 -9.51 3.57 3.29
CA PRO A 16 -8.78 2.35 2.95
C PRO A 16 -8.42 2.22 1.47
N ARG A 17 -9.35 2.59 0.56
CA ARG A 17 -9.11 2.53 -0.89
C ARG A 17 -8.05 3.54 -1.33
N ARG A 18 -8.12 4.75 -0.77
CA ARG A 18 -7.14 5.81 -1.00
C ARG A 18 -5.74 5.39 -0.52
N LEU A 19 -5.66 4.79 0.66
CA LEU A 19 -4.40 4.29 1.22
C LEU A 19 -3.80 3.16 0.38
N GLN A 20 -4.60 2.17 -0.05
CA GLN A 20 -4.14 1.10 -0.95
C GLN A 20 -3.62 1.65 -2.28
N SER A 21 -4.29 2.66 -2.85
CA SER A 21 -3.83 3.31 -4.07
C SER A 21 -2.49 4.03 -3.87
N ALA A 22 -2.29 4.69 -2.72
CA ALA A 22 -1.02 5.33 -2.38
C ALA A 22 0.12 4.31 -2.21
N ILE A 23 -0.16 3.17 -1.55
CA ILE A 23 0.78 2.04 -1.42
C ILE A 23 1.28 1.57 -2.79
N VAL A 24 0.37 1.38 -3.75
CA VAL A 24 0.72 0.91 -5.09
C VAL A 24 1.58 1.93 -5.83
N ARG A 25 1.27 3.24 -5.72
CA ARG A 25 2.07 4.31 -6.35
C ARG A 25 3.47 4.39 -5.77
N ALA A 26 3.62 4.31 -4.45
CA ALA A 26 4.93 4.27 -3.79
C ALA A 26 5.76 3.05 -4.27
N ALA A 27 5.12 1.89 -4.38
CA ALA A 27 5.77 0.69 -4.91
C ALA A 27 6.19 0.80 -6.39
N GLN A 28 5.43 1.54 -7.20
CA GLN A 28 5.80 1.86 -8.60
C GLN A 28 7.01 2.80 -8.67
N GLN A 29 7.21 3.66 -7.67
CA GLN A 29 8.37 4.54 -7.54
C GLN A 29 9.63 3.81 -7.01
N GLY A 30 9.49 2.53 -6.65
CA GLY A 30 10.61 1.68 -6.23
C GLY A 30 10.67 1.42 -4.73
N GLU A 31 9.77 2.00 -3.92
CA GLU A 31 9.74 1.75 -2.49
C GLU A 31 9.42 0.28 -2.15
N THR A 32 10.04 -0.21 -1.09
CA THR A 32 9.81 -1.56 -0.56
C THR A 32 8.61 -1.59 0.39
N ALA A 33 8.03 -2.78 0.59
CA ALA A 33 6.88 -2.94 1.49
C ALA A 33 7.18 -2.51 2.94
N ILE A 34 8.43 -2.66 3.40
CA ILE A 34 8.85 -2.25 4.74
C ILE A 34 8.94 -0.72 4.85
N GLU A 35 9.50 -0.04 3.84
CA GLU A 35 9.58 1.42 3.80
C GLU A 35 8.18 2.04 3.78
N ILE A 36 7.30 1.52 2.93
CA ILE A 36 5.91 1.96 2.85
C ILE A 36 5.17 1.71 4.18
N ALA A 37 5.32 0.52 4.78
CA ALA A 37 4.71 0.22 6.08
C ALA A 37 5.17 1.18 7.17
N LYS A 38 6.46 1.56 7.20
CA LYS A 38 6.98 2.61 8.11
C LYS A 38 6.36 3.97 7.81
N ALA A 39 6.26 4.37 6.55
CA ALA A 39 5.71 5.67 6.14
C ALA A 39 4.23 5.83 6.55
N ILE A 40 3.46 4.73 6.57
CA ILE A 40 2.05 4.72 7.00
C ILE A 40 1.90 4.43 8.51
N ASN A 41 2.97 4.58 9.31
CA ASN A 41 3.01 4.29 10.75
C ASN A 41 2.48 2.89 11.11
N PHE A 42 2.76 1.90 10.26
CA PHE A 42 2.30 0.53 10.39
C PHE A 42 0.77 0.39 10.50
N ALA A 43 0.01 1.34 9.92
CA ALA A 43 -1.44 1.19 9.76
C ALA A 43 -1.81 -0.15 9.09
N TYR A 44 -0.94 -0.63 8.18
CA TYR A 44 -0.91 -2.00 7.72
C TYR A 44 0.46 -2.64 7.96
N SER A 45 0.46 -3.96 8.18
CA SER A 45 1.69 -4.73 8.31
C SER A 45 2.47 -4.77 6.99
N PRO A 46 3.81 -4.91 7.04
CA PRO A 46 4.62 -5.08 5.82
C PRO A 46 4.14 -6.23 4.91
N ASP A 47 3.65 -7.33 5.50
CA ASP A 47 3.12 -8.47 4.74
C ASP A 47 1.83 -8.14 4.00
N TYR A 48 0.94 -7.38 4.65
CA TYR A 48 -0.29 -6.90 4.01
C TYR A 48 0.04 -5.94 2.87
N VAL A 49 0.96 -4.99 3.10
CA VAL A 49 1.45 -4.07 2.07
C VAL A 49 2.04 -4.85 0.88
N ALA A 50 2.88 -5.85 1.14
CA ALA A 50 3.45 -6.70 0.09
C ALA A 50 2.37 -7.46 -0.69
N ARG A 51 1.31 -7.92 -0.02
CA ARG A 51 0.16 -8.57 -0.67
C ARG A 51 -0.58 -7.60 -1.59
N VAL A 52 -0.89 -6.38 -1.12
CA VAL A 52 -1.56 -5.34 -1.93
C VAL A 52 -0.74 -5.01 -3.19
N ILE A 53 0.59 -4.86 -3.04
CA ILE A 53 1.49 -4.59 -4.17
C ILE A 53 1.45 -5.74 -5.18
N ARG A 54 1.50 -7.00 -4.73
CA ARG A 54 1.45 -8.18 -5.61
C ARG A 54 0.11 -8.30 -6.35
N GLU A 55 -1.00 -8.02 -5.67
CA GLU A 55 -2.34 -8.09 -6.26
C GLU A 55 -2.52 -7.00 -7.33
N ALA A 56 -1.97 -5.81 -7.12
CA ALA A 56 -2.12 -4.69 -8.05
C ALA A 56 -1.12 -4.70 -9.23
N LEU A 57 0.15 -5.05 -8.99
CA LEU A 57 1.21 -4.98 -10.01
C LEU A 57 1.56 -6.33 -10.62
N GLY A 58 0.97 -7.41 -10.13
CA GLY A 58 1.33 -8.78 -10.49
C GLY A 58 2.67 -9.21 -9.87
N PRO A 59 3.11 -10.45 -10.16
CA PRO A 59 4.41 -10.93 -9.70
C PRO A 59 5.51 -10.06 -10.31
N ARG A 60 6.31 -9.38 -9.48
CA ARG A 60 7.55 -8.75 -9.96
C ARG A 60 8.38 -9.83 -10.66
N PRO A 61 8.95 -9.56 -11.85
CA PRO A 61 9.88 -10.49 -12.47
C PRO A 61 10.96 -10.81 -11.43
N ARG A 62 11.17 -12.09 -11.15
CA ARG A 62 12.18 -12.53 -10.18
C ARG A 62 13.52 -12.00 -10.64
N GLY A 63 13.94 -10.87 -10.07
CA GLY A 63 15.26 -10.31 -10.29
C GLY A 63 16.28 -11.40 -10.00
N ARG A 64 17.11 -11.71 -11.00
CA ARG A 64 18.22 -12.67 -10.95
C ARG A 64 18.93 -12.46 -9.61
N ARG A 65 18.85 -13.42 -8.69
CA ARG A 65 19.76 -13.45 -7.54
C ARG A 65 21.15 -13.34 -8.16
N LYS A 66 21.93 -12.30 -7.84
CA LYS A 66 23.35 -12.32 -8.14
C LYS A 66 23.87 -13.54 -7.38
N SER A 67 24.17 -14.60 -8.10
CA SER A 67 25.00 -15.69 -7.61
C SER A 67 26.32 -15.03 -7.24
N THR A 68 26.58 -14.88 -5.95
CA THR A 68 27.90 -14.57 -5.47
C THR A 68 28.71 -15.85 -5.65
N ASP A 69 29.53 -15.86 -6.69
CA ASP A 69 30.68 -16.79 -6.84
C ASP A 69 31.85 -16.19 -6.05
#